data_AF-A0A537YHZ2-F1
#
_entry.id   AF-A0A537YHZ2-F1
#
_cell.length_a   1.000
_cell.length_b   1.000
_cell.length_c   1.000
_cell.angle_alpha   90.00
_cell.angle_beta   90.00
_cell.angle_gamma   90.00
#
_symmetry.space_group_name_H-M   'P 1'
#
loop_
_entity.id
_entity.type
_entity.pdbx_description
1 polymer ?
#
loop_
_entity_poly.entity_id
_entity_poly.type
_entity_poly.pdbx_seq_one_letter_code
_entity_poly.pdbx_strand_id
1 'polypeptide(L)'
;MASDRPKKTPPVGRPAEGRELRPRGLHTVQRLLDAGTHVFGERGYHAARVDDIVERARTSHGTFYLYFASKEDLFRTLAVGLAEHMVELAHRFPPLGP
;
A
#
# COMPACT_ATOMS: atom_id res chain seq x y z
N MET A 1 25.00 -9.76 16.09
CA MET A 1 24.97 -10.95 15.21
C MET A 1 23.50 -11.25 14.96
N ALA A 2 22.91 -11.32 13.75
CA ALA A 2 23.39 -11.50 12.39
C ALA A 2 22.69 -10.48 11.45
N SER A 3 23.44 -9.77 10.61
CA SER A 3 23.68 -10.04 9.18
C SER A 3 22.66 -9.36 8.25
N ASP A 4 23.16 -8.25 7.71
CA ASP A 4 22.93 -7.62 6.43
C ASP A 4 22.36 -8.50 5.28
N ARG A 5 21.45 -7.90 4.50
CA ARG A 5 21.41 -8.01 3.03
C ARG A 5 20.45 -6.95 2.44
N PRO A 6 20.87 -6.13 1.47
CA PRO A 6 19.97 -5.26 0.73
C PRO A 6 19.17 -6.14 -0.24
N LYS A 7 17.89 -6.38 0.05
CA LYS A 7 17.02 -7.10 -0.87
C LYS A 7 16.47 -6.12 -1.89
N LYS A 8 16.90 -6.31 -3.15
CA LYS A 8 16.43 -5.63 -4.38
C LYS A 8 15.00 -5.13 -4.22
N THR A 9 14.80 -3.83 -4.44
CA THR A 9 13.48 -3.20 -4.43
C THR A 9 12.58 -3.95 -5.41
N PRO A 10 11.53 -4.64 -4.93
CA PRO A 10 10.59 -5.30 -5.84
C PRO A 10 9.84 -4.23 -6.64
N PRO A 11 9.38 -4.58 -7.85
CA PRO A 11 8.59 -3.68 -8.67
C PRO A 11 7.32 -3.30 -7.93
N VAL A 12 7.04 -2.00 -7.91
CA VAL A 12 5.89 -1.36 -7.27
C VAL A 12 4.60 -2.14 -7.53
N GLY A 13 3.88 -2.48 -6.46
CA GLY A 13 2.44 -2.76 -6.51
C GLY A 13 2.01 -4.02 -7.28
N ARG A 14 2.89 -5.02 -7.48
CA ARG A 14 2.46 -6.33 -8.00
C ARG A 14 2.50 -7.38 -6.90
N PRO A 15 1.46 -8.24 -6.78
CA PRO A 15 1.51 -9.37 -5.85
C PRO A 15 2.79 -10.16 -6.09
N ALA A 16 3.42 -10.63 -5.01
CA ALA A 16 4.77 -11.20 -5.02
C ALA A 16 4.95 -12.44 -5.92
N GLU A 17 3.87 -12.95 -6.51
CA GLU A 17 3.88 -14.03 -7.50
C GLU A 17 2.85 -13.66 -8.55
N GLY A 18 3.22 -13.67 -9.84
CA GLY A 18 2.39 -13.30 -10.99
C GLY A 18 1.15 -14.16 -11.24
N ARG A 19 0.29 -14.31 -10.23
CA ARG A 19 -1.06 -14.87 -10.30
C ARG A 19 -2.05 -13.71 -10.31
N GLU A 20 -2.95 -13.70 -11.28
CA GLU A 20 -4.12 -12.84 -11.24
C GLU A 20 -4.80 -12.97 -9.87
N LEU A 21 -4.98 -11.84 -9.19
CA LEU A 21 -5.62 -11.82 -7.89
C LEU A 21 -7.07 -12.23 -8.07
N ARG A 22 -7.42 -13.41 -7.55
CA ARG A 22 -8.82 -13.83 -7.40
C ARG A 22 -9.58 -12.75 -6.61
N PRO A 23 -10.91 -12.61 -6.73
CA PRO A 23 -11.68 -11.55 -6.05
C PRO A 23 -11.41 -11.41 -4.55
N ARG A 24 -11.16 -12.53 -3.85
CA ARG A 24 -10.77 -12.54 -2.42
C ARG A 24 -9.42 -11.86 -2.15
N GLY A 25 -8.47 -11.99 -3.07
CA GLY A 25 -7.17 -11.32 -3.00
C GLY A 25 -7.31 -9.82 -3.17
N LEU A 26 -8.10 -9.37 -4.15
CA LEU A 26 -8.38 -7.94 -4.35
C LEU A 26 -9.00 -7.30 -3.11
N HIS A 27 -10.01 -7.94 -2.51
CA HIS A 27 -10.62 -7.45 -1.27
C HIS A 27 -9.61 -7.38 -0.11
N THR A 28 -8.66 -8.32 -0.04
CA THR A 28 -7.63 -8.31 1.01
C THR A 28 -6.60 -7.19 0.78
N VAL A 29 -6.22 -6.95 -0.46
CA VAL A 29 -5.36 -5.81 -0.83
C VAL A 29 -6.03 -4.50 -0.44
N GLN A 30 -7.33 -4.32 -0.75
CA GLN A 30 -8.06 -3.10 -0.37
C GLN A 30 -8.08 -2.88 1.14
N ARG A 31 -8.39 -3.91 1.95
CA ARG A 31 -8.33 -3.79 3.42
C ARG A 31 -6.95 -3.39 3.95
N LEU A 32 -5.88 -3.89 3.33
CA LEU A 32 -4.51 -3.53 3.69
C LEU A 32 -4.18 -2.08 3.33
N LEU A 33 -4.62 -1.60 2.17
CA LEU A 33 -4.46 -0.21 1.74
C LEU A 33 -5.24 0.75 2.63
N ASP A 34 -6.49 0.43 2.96
CA ASP A 34 -7.32 1.21 3.88
C ASP A 34 -6.69 1.29 5.27
N ALA A 35 -6.26 0.14 5.81
CA ALA A 35 -5.57 0.09 7.09
C ALA A 35 -4.27 0.89 7.08
N GLY A 36 -3.48 0.79 6.02
CA GLY A 36 -2.26 1.56 5.83
C GLY A 36 -2.52 3.06 5.83
N THR A 37 -3.51 3.53 5.08
CA THR A 37 -3.92 4.95 5.03
C THR A 37 -4.20 5.50 6.43
N HIS A 38 -4.97 4.75 7.23
CA HIS A 38 -5.27 5.16 8.60
C HIS A 38 -4.05 5.13 9.52
N VAL A 39 -3.28 4.04 9.52
CA VAL A 39 -2.12 3.90 10.41
C VAL A 39 -1.07 4.97 10.11
N PHE A 40 -0.80 5.25 8.83
CA PHE A 40 0.12 6.31 8.44
C PHE A 40 -0.42 7.70 8.80
N GLY A 41 -1.72 7.94 8.64
CA GLY A 41 -2.34 9.21 9.02
C GLY A 41 -2.33 9.47 10.53
N GLU A 42 -2.55 8.43 11.35
CA GLU A 42 -2.61 8.54 12.80
C GLU A 42 -1.22 8.63 13.45
N ARG A 43 -0.22 7.91 12.91
CA ARG A 43 1.10 7.75 13.56
C ARG A 43 2.24 8.44 12.83
N GLY A 44 2.03 8.83 11.58
CA GLY A 44 3.10 9.20 10.66
C GLY A 44 3.88 7.99 10.13
N TYR A 45 4.55 8.18 9.00
CA TYR A 45 5.21 7.11 8.26
C TYR A 45 6.29 6.36 9.06
N HIS A 46 7.14 7.08 9.80
CA HIS A 46 8.27 6.46 10.50
C HIS A 46 7.82 5.59 11.68
N ALA A 47 6.86 6.05 12.47
CA ALA A 47 6.36 5.34 13.65
C ALA A 47 5.41 4.18 13.30
N ALA A 48 4.73 4.22 12.15
CA ALA A 48 3.89 3.14 11.67
C ALA A 48 4.66 1.83 11.49
N ARG A 49 4.10 0.73 11.99
CA ARG A 49 4.63 -0.63 11.86
C ARG A 49 3.71 -1.51 11.01
N VAL A 50 4.26 -2.58 10.42
CA VAL A 50 3.47 -3.59 9.72
C VAL A 50 2.47 -4.25 10.68
N ASP A 51 2.87 -4.46 11.94
CA ASP A 51 2.01 -5.01 13.02
C ASP A 51 0.69 -4.20 13.14
N ASP A 52 0.79 -2.87 13.21
CA ASP A 52 -0.36 -1.97 13.32
C ASP A 52 -1.32 -2.10 12.12
N ILE A 53 -0.75 -2.24 10.91
CA ILE A 53 -1.50 -2.34 9.66
C ILE A 53 -2.25 -3.67 9.59
N VAL A 54 -1.58 -4.79 9.90
CA VAL A 54 -2.21 -6.11 9.79
C VAL A 54 -3.26 -6.33 10.88
N GLU A 55 -3.04 -5.77 12.07
CA GLU A 55 -4.03 -5.75 13.15
C GLU A 55 -5.29 -4.99 12.70
N ARG A 56 -5.14 -3.76 12.19
CA ARG A 56 -6.27 -2.96 11.71
C ARG A 56 -6.98 -3.59 10.52
N ALA A 57 -6.24 -4.16 9.58
CA ALA A 57 -6.80 -4.85 8.41
C ALA A 57 -7.50 -6.17 8.76
N ARG A 58 -7.35 -6.66 10.01
CA ARG A 58 -7.81 -7.99 10.45
C ARG A 58 -7.24 -9.08 9.56
N THR A 59 -5.91 -9.11 9.45
CA THR A 59 -5.17 -10.07 8.64
C THR A 59 -3.85 -10.46 9.32
N SER A 60 -3.02 -11.25 8.65
CA SER A 60 -1.75 -11.74 9.18
C SER A 60 -0.55 -11.10 8.48
N HIS A 61 0.63 -11.16 9.11
CA HIS A 61 1.89 -10.81 8.46
C HIS A 61 2.13 -11.60 7.17
N GLY A 62 1.86 -12.91 7.16
CA GLY A 62 2.01 -13.72 5.96
C GLY A 62 1.13 -13.23 4.81
N THR A 63 -0.09 -12.80 5.13
CA THR A 63 -1.00 -12.20 4.14
C THR A 63 -0.52 -10.82 3.67
N PHE A 64 0.04 -10.00 4.55
CA PHE A 64 0.67 -8.74 4.14
C PHE A 64 1.81 -8.98 3.15
N TYR A 65 2.75 -9.86 3.51
CA TYR A 65 3.93 -10.14 2.70
C TYR A 65 3.65 -10.91 1.41
N LEU A 66 2.44 -11.49 1.27
CA LEU A 66 1.96 -12.00 -0.01
C LEU A 66 1.73 -10.88 -1.04
N TYR A 67 1.35 -9.69 -0.59
CA TYR A 67 0.95 -8.56 -1.45
C TYR A 67 1.95 -7.41 -1.46
N PHE A 68 2.61 -7.14 -0.33
CA PHE A 68 3.51 -6.01 -0.16
C PHE A 68 4.83 -6.47 0.44
N ALA A 69 5.95 -6.11 -0.18
CA ALA A 69 7.26 -6.52 0.32
C ALA A 69 7.66 -5.79 1.61
N SER A 70 7.10 -4.60 1.85
CA SER A 70 7.39 -3.77 3.01
C SER A 70 6.29 -2.73 3.25
N LYS A 71 6.35 -2.01 4.38
CA LYS A 71 5.49 -0.83 4.61
C LYS A 71 5.76 0.30 3.61
N GLU A 72 6.97 0.39 3.08
CA GLU A 72 7.32 1.37 2.04
C GLU A 72 6.62 1.04 0.72
N ASP A 73 6.58 -0.24 0.34
CA ASP A 73 5.89 -0.71 -0.86
C ASP A 73 4.37 -0.44 -0.79
N LEU A 74 3.77 -0.69 0.37
CA LEU A 74 2.38 -0.31 0.63
C LEU A 74 2.19 1.21 0.54
N PHE A 75 3.04 1.99 1.22
CA PHE A 75 2.97 3.46 1.21
C PHE A 75 3.12 4.03 -0.21
N ARG A 76 4.06 3.50 -0.99
CA ARG A 76 4.27 3.87 -2.39
C ARG A 76 3.04 3.57 -3.25
N THR A 77 2.43 2.41 -3.04
CA THR A 77 1.18 2.02 -3.73
C THR A 77 0.06 3.02 -3.43
N LEU A 78 -0.11 3.43 -2.16
CA LEU A 78 -1.04 4.48 -1.77
C LEU A 78 -0.73 5.82 -2.42
N ALA A 79 0.55 6.24 -2.42
CA ALA A 79 0.98 7.51 -2.98
C ALA A 79 0.74 7.59 -4.49
N VAL A 80 1.00 6.50 -5.22
CA VAL A 80 0.72 6.41 -6.66
C VAL A 80 -0.78 6.48 -6.92
N GLY A 81 -1.60 5.70 -6.20
CA GLY A 81 -3.05 5.72 -6.36
C GLY A 81 -3.66 7.10 -6.05
N LEU A 82 -3.14 7.81 -5.04
CA LEU A 82 -3.54 9.18 -4.75
C LEU A 82 -3.17 10.14 -5.88
N ALA A 83 -1.94 10.03 -6.42
CA ALA A 83 -1.51 10.86 -7.55
C ALA A 83 -2.39 10.66 -8.79
N GLU A 84 -2.72 9.41 -9.12
CA GLU A 84 -3.63 9.09 -10.21
C GLU A 84 -5.02 9.70 -9.98
N HIS A 85 -5.55 9.59 -8.76
CA HIS A 85 -6.85 10.16 -8.42
C HIS A 85 -6.87 11.70 -8.47
N MET A 86 -5.77 12.35 -8.08
CA MET A 86 -5.62 13.81 -8.21
C MET A 86 -5.64 14.26 -9.67
N VAL A 87 -4.98 13.53 -10.58
CA VAL A 87 -5.02 13.80 -12.03
C VAL A 87 -6.43 13.64 -12.57
N GLU A 88 -7.15 12.60 -12.16
CA GLU A 88 -8.55 12.38 -12.54
C GLU A 88 -9.47 13.50 -12.02
N LEU A 89 -9.25 13.97 -10.78
CA LEU A 89 -9.95 15.13 -10.23
C LEU A 89 -9.65 16.39 -11.03
N ALA A 90 -8.38 16.65 -11.35
CA ALA A 90 -7.95 17.80 -12.15
C ALA A 90 -8.67 17.87 -13.50
N HIS A 91 -8.85 16.74 -14.19
CA HIS A 91 -9.60 16.68 -15.45
C HIS A 91 -11.11 16.96 -15.30
N ARG A 92 -11.67 16.73 -14.10
CA ARG A 92 -13.08 17.01 -13.81
C ARG A 92 -13.32 18.45 -13.35
N PHE A 93 -12.28 19.16 -12.93
CA PHE A 93 -12.43 20.59 -12.65
C PHE A 93 -12.61 21.34 -13.97
N PRO A 94 -13.72 22.06 -14.17
CA PRO A 94 -13.84 22.95 -15.30
C PRO A 94 -12.67 23.97 -15.25
N PRO A 95 -12.21 24.47 -16.40
CA PRO A 95 -11.18 25.50 -16.42
C PRO A 95 -11.60 26.61 -15.46
N LEU A 96 -10.73 26.93 -14.50
CA LEU A 96 -10.90 28.13 -13.71
C LEU A 96 -10.92 29.27 -14.73
N GLY A 97 -12.08 29.93 -14.82
CA GLY A 97 -12.26 31.10 -15.69
C GLY A 97 -11.18 32.15 -15.41
N PRO A 98 -11.00 33.11 -16.33
CA PRO A 98 -9.81 33.95 -16.42
C PRO A 98 -9.42 34.64 -15.11
#